data_AF-A0A2T6ZDD3-F1
#
_entry.id   AF-A0A2T6ZDD3-F1
#
_cell.length_a   1.000
_cell.length_b   1.000
_cell.length_c   1.000
_cell.angle_alpha   90.00
_cell.angle_beta   90.00
_cell.angle_gamma   90.00
#
_symmetry.space_group_name_H-M   'P 1'
#
loop_
_entity.id
_entity.type
_entity.pdbx_description
1 polymer ?
#
loop_
_entity_poly.entity_id
_entity_poly.type
_entity_poly.pdbx_seq_one_letter_code
_entity_poly.pdbx_strand_id
1 'polypeptide(L)'
;ALIFVAQPISPSMTAASMKTGGNALGLPQNTNMITDVNFAAAWENSTHDKPIIEACKRGIQRIARAAGAKGLARDFLFMNDAGDDQDVLGSYGSANRASLRRVGREVDPHSVFQILAKGGFKL
;
A
#
# COMPACT_ATOMS: atom_id res chain seq x y z
N ALA A 1 3.99 -19.08 -12.36
CA ALA A 1 3.01 -18.19 -13.02
C ALA A 1 3.30 -16.75 -12.63
N LEU A 2 3.07 -15.79 -13.54
CA LEU A 2 3.11 -14.35 -13.26
C LEU A 2 1.72 -13.79 -13.56
N ILE A 3 1.15 -13.07 -12.60
CA ILE A 3 -0.22 -12.55 -12.65
C ILE A 3 -0.14 -11.04 -12.43
N PHE A 4 -0.73 -10.30 -13.36
CA PHE A 4 -1.02 -8.88 -13.15
C PHE A 4 -2.29 -8.78 -12.32
N VAL A 5 -2.21 -8.11 -11.17
CA VAL A 5 -3.33 -7.94 -10.27
C VAL A 5 -3.66 -6.45 -10.22
N ALA A 6 -4.94 -6.14 -10.35
CA ALA A 6 -5.47 -4.80 -10.36
C ALA A 6 -6.65 -4.72 -9.39
N GLN A 7 -6.56 -3.82 -8.41
CA GLN A 7 -7.56 -3.64 -7.38
C GLN A 7 -8.10 -2.20 -7.41
N PRO A 8 -9.35 -1.99 -7.86
CA PRO A 8 -9.91 -0.65 -7.92
C PRO A 8 -10.37 -0.18 -6.53
N ILE A 9 -10.04 1.07 -6.20
CA ILE A 9 -10.63 1.85 -5.12
C ILE A 9 -11.52 2.91 -5.76
N SER A 10 -12.84 2.75 -5.61
CA SER A 10 -13.81 3.63 -6.25
C SER A 10 -14.03 4.93 -5.45
N PRO A 11 -14.51 6.00 -6.10
CA PRO A 11 -14.98 7.20 -5.41
C PRO A 11 -16.10 6.91 -4.40
N SER A 12 -16.93 5.89 -4.65
CA SER A 12 -17.99 5.51 -3.71
C SER A 12 -17.44 4.91 -2.41
N MET A 13 -16.32 4.18 -2.46
CA MET A 13 -15.65 3.65 -1.27
C MET A 13 -15.09 4.76 -0.40
N THR A 14 -14.40 5.75 -0.99
CA THR A 14 -13.85 6.88 -0.25
C THR A 14 -14.97 7.77 0.29
N ALA A 15 -16.02 8.05 -0.50
CA ALA A 15 -17.19 8.79 -0.05
C ALA A 15 -17.95 8.11 1.10
N ALA A 16 -18.07 6.78 1.07
CA ALA A 16 -18.66 6.02 2.17
C ALA A 16 -17.84 6.16 3.46
N SER A 17 -16.51 6.09 3.38
CA SER A 17 -15.63 6.23 4.55
C SER A 17 -15.79 7.57 5.27
N MET A 18 -16.05 8.64 4.52
CA MET A 18 -16.25 9.97 5.11
C MET A 18 -17.50 10.07 5.98
N LYS A 19 -18.52 9.25 5.72
CA LYS A 19 -19.73 9.18 6.55
C LYS A 19 -19.48 8.54 7.91
N THR A 20 -18.35 7.83 8.07
CA THR A 20 -17.97 7.11 9.30
C THR A 20 -16.70 7.68 9.94
N GLY A 21 -16.36 8.94 9.68
CA GLY A 21 -15.19 9.60 10.27
C GLY A 21 -13.91 9.55 9.43
N GLY A 22 -14.00 9.11 8.16
CA GLY A 22 -12.87 9.07 7.22
C GLY A 22 -12.26 7.68 7.08
N ASN A 23 -11.04 7.62 6.52
CA ASN A 23 -10.27 6.39 6.35
C ASN A 23 -8.82 6.56 6.84
N ALA A 24 -8.23 5.47 7.32
CA ALA A 24 -6.84 5.42 7.76
C ALA A 24 -5.83 5.57 6.60
N LEU A 25 -6.27 5.36 5.36
CA LEU A 25 -5.45 5.33 4.14
C LEU A 25 -5.03 6.71 3.63
N GLY A 26 -5.61 7.79 4.16
CA GLY A 26 -5.31 9.16 3.74
C GLY A 26 -5.97 9.57 2.41
N LEU A 27 -6.93 8.78 1.94
CA LEU A 27 -7.61 9.03 0.66
C LEU A 27 -8.74 10.04 0.86
N PRO A 28 -8.75 11.18 0.15
CA PRO A 28 -9.80 12.18 0.29
C PRO A 28 -11.14 11.74 -0.33
N GLN A 29 -12.22 12.44 0.00
CA GLN A 29 -13.57 12.16 -0.52
C GLN A 29 -13.65 12.23 -2.05
N ASN A 30 -12.97 13.22 -2.64
CA ASN A 30 -12.96 13.48 -4.08
C ASN A 30 -11.87 12.69 -4.83
N THR A 31 -11.41 11.59 -4.24
CA THR A 31 -10.52 10.63 -4.92
C THR A 31 -11.21 10.11 -6.19
N ASN A 32 -10.63 10.41 -7.35
CA ASN A 32 -10.94 9.71 -8.59
C ASN A 32 -10.63 8.22 -8.43
N MET A 33 -11.18 7.36 -9.30
CA MET A 33 -10.85 5.93 -9.27
C MET A 33 -9.33 5.72 -9.23
N ILE A 34 -8.86 5.04 -8.18
CA ILE A 34 -7.47 4.58 -8.06
C ILE A 34 -7.50 3.11 -8.41
N THR A 35 -6.53 2.65 -9.20
CA THR A 35 -6.30 1.22 -9.41
C THR A 35 -4.96 0.91 -8.78
N ASP A 36 -4.98 0.20 -7.66
CA ASP A 36 -3.77 -0.43 -7.12
C ASP A 36 -3.34 -1.55 -8.07
N VAL A 37 -2.03 -1.67 -8.29
CA VAL A 37 -1.45 -2.57 -9.28
C VAL A 37 -0.22 -3.23 -8.70
N ASN A 38 -0.20 -4.56 -8.72
CA ASN A 38 0.93 -5.38 -8.33
C ASN A 38 1.12 -6.58 -9.28
N PHE A 39 2.25 -7.24 -9.14
CA PHE A 39 2.52 -8.52 -9.79
C PHE A 39 2.59 -9.61 -8.73
N ALA A 40 1.72 -10.61 -8.84
CA ALA A 40 1.82 -11.83 -8.06
C ALA A 40 2.56 -12.88 -8.89
N ALA A 41 3.60 -13.47 -8.32
CA ALA A 41 4.39 -14.50 -8.98
C ALA A 41 4.52 -15.73 -8.09
N ALA A 42 4.50 -16.91 -8.72
CA ALA A 42 4.72 -18.20 -8.09
C ALA A 42 5.71 -19.02 -8.92
N TRP A 43 6.67 -19.63 -8.25
CA TRP A 43 7.73 -20.46 -8.83
C TRP A 43 8.16 -21.53 -7.81
N GLU A 44 8.78 -22.60 -8.30
CA GLU A 44 9.15 -23.74 -7.43
C GLU A 44 10.59 -23.67 -6.93
N ASN A 45 11.51 -23.17 -7.77
CA ASN A 45 12.94 -23.18 -7.45
C ASN A 45 13.38 -21.85 -6.81
N SER A 46 13.87 -21.90 -5.58
CA SER A 46 14.31 -20.72 -4.82
C SER A 46 15.48 -19.96 -5.46
N THR A 47 16.22 -20.56 -6.40
CA THR A 47 17.23 -19.82 -7.18
C THR A 47 16.62 -18.71 -8.03
N HIS A 48 15.30 -18.74 -8.25
CA HIS A 48 14.57 -17.72 -8.99
C HIS A 48 14.01 -16.58 -8.13
N ASP A 49 14.14 -16.63 -6.79
CA ASP A 49 13.56 -15.62 -5.88
C ASP A 49 13.98 -14.21 -6.30
N LYS A 50 15.29 -13.95 -6.29
CA LYS A 50 15.85 -12.66 -6.63
C LYS A 50 15.50 -12.19 -8.05
N PRO A 51 15.74 -12.98 -9.13
CA PRO A 51 15.45 -12.49 -10.48
C PRO A 51 13.95 -12.23 -10.71
N ILE A 52 13.05 -13.01 -10.11
CA ILE A 52 11.59 -12.79 -10.24
C ILE A 52 11.14 -11.54 -9.48
N ILE A 53 11.56 -11.37 -8.23
CA ILE A 53 11.25 -10.17 -7.42
C ILE A 53 11.72 -8.92 -8.15
N GLU A 54 12.96 -8.92 -8.65
CA GLU A 54 13.53 -7.79 -9.38
C GLU A 54 12.81 -7.51 -10.71
N ALA A 55 12.34 -8.55 -11.41
CA ALA A 55 11.52 -8.37 -12.61
C ALA A 55 10.17 -7.71 -12.29
N CYS A 56 9.51 -8.12 -11.21
CA CYS A 56 8.26 -7.53 -10.74
C CYS A 56 8.45 -6.07 -10.35
N LYS A 57 9.48 -5.76 -9.54
CA LYS A 57 9.83 -4.38 -9.13
C LYS A 57 10.08 -3.48 -10.35
N ARG A 58 10.88 -3.94 -11.32
CA ARG A 58 11.10 -3.18 -12.58
C ARG A 58 9.81 -2.95 -13.36
N GLY A 59 8.91 -3.94 -13.39
CA GLY A 59 7.59 -3.83 -14.02
C GLY A 59 6.74 -2.72 -13.39
N ILE A 60 6.57 -2.75 -12.06
CA ILE A 60 5.81 -1.74 -11.32
C ILE A 60 6.43 -0.35 -11.48
N GLN A 61 7.75 -0.23 -11.41
CA GLN A 61 8.43 1.05 -11.64
C GLN A 61 8.21 1.61 -13.05
N ARG A 62 8.12 0.75 -14.08
CA ARG A 62 7.79 1.19 -15.45
C ARG A 62 6.36 1.71 -15.54
N ILE A 63 5.41 1.03 -14.88
CA ILE A 63 4.00 1.45 -14.81
C ILE A 63 3.90 2.80 -14.07
N ALA A 64 4.55 2.92 -12.91
CA ALA A 64 4.57 4.15 -12.11
C ALA A 64 5.15 5.33 -12.89
N ARG A 65 6.27 5.15 -13.61
CA ARG A 65 6.83 6.18 -14.49
C ARG A 65 5.88 6.58 -15.62
N ALA A 66 5.23 5.61 -16.26
CA ALA A 66 4.27 5.89 -17.33
C ALA A 66 3.03 6.62 -16.83
N ALA A 67 2.54 6.28 -15.63
CA ALA A 67 1.45 6.99 -14.97
C ALA A 67 1.87 8.41 -14.56
N GLY A 68 3.08 8.56 -14.01
CA GLY A 68 3.65 9.85 -13.61
C GLY A 68 3.79 10.80 -14.79
N ALA A 69 4.29 10.32 -15.93
CA ALA A 69 4.40 11.10 -17.17
C ALA A 69 3.04 11.60 -17.70
N LYS A 70 1.93 10.97 -17.27
CA LYS A 70 0.55 11.35 -17.62
C LYS A 70 -0.16 12.14 -16.51
N GLY A 71 0.51 12.43 -15.39
CA GLY A 71 -0.11 13.05 -14.21
C GLY A 71 -1.15 12.15 -13.51
N LEU A 72 -1.06 10.83 -13.71
CA LEU A 72 -2.00 9.83 -13.17
C LEU A 72 -1.45 9.08 -11.95
N ALA A 73 -0.15 9.20 -11.66
CA ALA A 73 0.46 8.54 -10.51
C ALA A 73 -0.12 9.05 -9.18
N ARG A 74 -0.19 8.17 -8.20
CA ARG A 74 -0.58 8.46 -6.82
C ARG A 74 0.51 7.95 -5.90
N ASP A 75 0.80 8.70 -4.84
CA ASP A 75 1.81 8.30 -3.86
C ASP A 75 1.31 7.17 -2.95
N PHE A 76 -0.02 6.99 -2.87
CA PHE A 76 -0.68 5.95 -2.07
C PHE A 76 -0.20 4.54 -2.42
N LEU A 77 0.11 3.75 -1.39
CA LEU A 77 0.48 2.34 -1.49
C LEU A 77 -0.48 1.47 -0.68
N PHE A 78 -1.01 0.41 -1.27
CA PHE A 78 -1.92 -0.47 -0.56
C PHE A 78 -1.17 -1.52 0.27
N MET A 79 -1.37 -1.51 1.60
CA MET A 79 -0.57 -2.30 2.55
C MET A 79 -0.61 -3.80 2.29
N ASN A 80 -1.76 -4.32 1.82
CA ASN A 80 -1.94 -5.76 1.62
C ASN A 80 -1.04 -6.32 0.52
N ASP A 81 -0.66 -5.47 -0.44
CA ASP A 81 -0.04 -5.87 -1.70
C ASP A 81 1.36 -5.23 -1.89
N ALA A 82 1.82 -4.48 -0.89
CA ALA A 82 3.10 -3.78 -0.91
C ALA A 82 4.30 -4.71 -0.63
N GLY A 83 5.40 -4.43 -1.32
CA GLY A 83 6.71 -5.03 -1.07
C GLY A 83 7.36 -4.55 0.23
N ASP A 84 8.33 -5.33 0.71
CA ASP A 84 9.09 -5.07 1.93
C ASP A 84 9.95 -3.80 1.89
N ASP A 85 10.25 -3.30 0.70
CA ASP A 85 11.07 -2.11 0.43
C ASP A 85 10.26 -0.82 0.30
N GLN A 86 8.94 -0.87 0.50
CA GLN A 86 8.06 0.28 0.29
C GLN A 86 7.64 0.95 1.61
N ASP A 87 7.68 2.28 1.68
CA ASP A 87 7.15 3.04 2.83
C ASP A 87 5.63 3.22 2.74
N VAL A 88 4.89 2.15 3.02
CA VAL A 88 3.42 2.16 2.98
C VAL A 88 2.82 3.20 3.91
N LEU A 89 3.27 3.24 5.16
CA LEU A 89 2.70 4.17 6.16
C LEU A 89 3.06 5.62 5.87
N GLY A 90 4.21 5.88 5.22
CA GLY A 90 4.54 7.19 4.67
C GLY A 90 3.58 7.65 3.57
N SER A 91 3.08 6.72 2.74
CA SER A 91 2.15 7.03 1.66
C SER A 91 0.77 7.53 2.11
N TYR A 92 0.38 7.29 3.37
CA TYR A 92 -0.93 7.70 3.90
C TYR A 92 -0.98 9.17 4.29
N GLY A 93 0.17 9.88 4.23
CA GLY A 93 0.28 11.26 4.64
C GLY A 93 0.50 11.43 6.15
N SER A 94 1.09 12.57 6.51
CA SER A 94 1.56 12.84 7.88
C SER A 94 0.44 12.83 8.92
N ALA A 95 -0.73 13.39 8.61
CA ALA A 95 -1.87 13.46 9.51
C ALA A 95 -2.40 12.06 9.87
N ASN A 96 -2.56 11.20 8.86
CA ASN A 96 -3.04 9.83 9.06
C ASN A 96 -1.99 8.98 9.79
N ARG A 97 -0.72 9.10 9.43
CA ARG A 97 0.37 8.42 10.15
C ARG A 97 0.43 8.84 11.62
N ALA A 98 0.27 10.13 11.92
CA ALA A 98 0.21 10.62 13.30
C ALA A 98 -1.02 10.07 14.05
N SER A 99 -2.17 10.01 13.39
CA SER A 99 -3.40 9.42 13.95
C SER A 99 -3.22 7.94 14.27
N LEU A 100 -2.63 7.16 13.34
CA LEU A 100 -2.33 5.74 13.55
C LEU A 100 -1.35 5.53 14.71
N ARG A 101 -0.29 6.34 14.81
CA ARG A 101 0.63 6.30 15.96
C ARG A 101 -0.06 6.62 17.27
N ARG A 102 -1.00 7.59 17.28
CA ARG A 102 -1.77 7.95 18.48
C ARG A 102 -2.66 6.79 18.91
N VAL A 103 -3.50 6.28 18.00
CA VAL A 103 -4.39 5.14 18.27
C VAL A 103 -3.57 3.92 18.71
N GLY A 104 -2.44 3.65 18.06
CA GLY A 104 -1.53 2.56 18.45
C GLY A 104 -1.08 2.64 19.90
N ARG A 105 -0.74 3.82 20.42
CA ARG A 105 -0.40 3.99 21.84
C ARG A 105 -1.59 3.85 22.79
N GLU A 106 -2.78 4.22 22.34
CA GLU A 106 -4.01 4.11 23.13
C GLU A 106 -4.47 2.65 23.27
N VAL A 107 -4.39 1.87 22.19
CA VAL A 107 -4.90 0.49 22.14
C VAL A 107 -3.84 -0.57 22.43
N ASP A 108 -2.56 -0.27 22.19
CA ASP A 108 -1.41 -1.16 22.43
C ASP A 108 -0.28 -0.39 23.15
N PRO A 109 -0.50 0.02 24.42
CA PRO A 109 0.46 0.84 25.17
C PRO A 109 1.80 0.14 25.40
N HIS A 110 1.83 -1.19 25.35
CA HIS A 110 3.05 -2.00 25.47
C HIS A 110 3.68 -2.34 24.12
N SER A 111 3.14 -1.84 23.01
CA SER A 111 3.66 -2.06 21.66
C SER A 111 3.80 -3.54 21.30
N VAL A 112 2.92 -4.39 21.82
CA VAL A 112 2.88 -5.84 21.59
C VAL A 112 2.86 -6.14 20.09
N PHE A 113 2.07 -5.43 19.29
CA PHE A 113 1.98 -5.65 17.84
C PHE A 113 3.16 -5.03 17.07
N GLN A 114 3.85 -4.05 17.67
CA GLN A 114 5.07 -3.52 17.08
C GLN A 114 6.29 -4.43 17.34
N ILE A 115 6.30 -5.13 18.48
CA ILE A 115 7.45 -5.94 18.94
C ILE A 115 7.27 -7.43 18.62
N LEU A 116 6.12 -8.03 18.97
CA LEU A 116 5.92 -9.47 18.91
C LEU A 116 5.30 -9.96 17.60
N ALA A 117 4.54 -9.11 16.89
CA ALA A 117 3.98 -9.51 15.60
C ALA A 117 5.07 -9.59 14.53
N LYS A 118 5.21 -10.76 13.90
CA LYS A 118 6.08 -10.95 12.74
C LYS A 118 5.45 -10.30 11.50
N GLY A 119 6.25 -9.64 10.67
CA GLY A 119 5.79 -8.99 9.44
C GLY A 119 6.17 -7.52 9.36
N GLY A 120 5.85 -6.92 8.21
CA GLY A 120 6.24 -5.56 7.85
C GLY A 120 5.37 -4.45 8.41
N PHE A 121 5.69 -3.22 7.97
CA PHE A 121 4.96 -1.95 8.18
C PHE A 121 4.64 -1.62 9.65
N LYS A 122 5.69 -1.41 10.45
CA LYS A 122 5.61 -0.95 11.84
C LYS A 122 5.40 0.57 11.92
N LEU A 123 4.67 1.03 12.93
CA LEU A 123 4.26 2.43 13.10
C LEU A 123 5.38 3.36 13.53
#